data_AF-A0A3D4FXS9-F1
#
_entry.id   AF-A0A3D4FXS9-F1
#
_cell.length_a   1.000
_cell.length_b   1.000
_cell.length_c   1.000
_cell.angle_alpha   90.00
_cell.angle_beta   90.00
_cell.angle_gamma   90.00
#
_symmetry.space_group_name_H-M   'P 1'
#
loop_
_entity.id
_entity.type
_entity.pdbx_description
1 polymer ?
#
loop_
_entity_poly.entity_id
_entity_poly.type
_entity_poly.pdbx_seq_one_letter_code
_entity_poly.pdbx_strand_id
1 'polypeptide(L)'
;MSKQTTRREVLKGGVALAGLGVLGVPEWGFPALAQGETLVEFTDLPDEIVLERTPDRRIIDVREIDGPITPANKWFTTQHYGHPVVDRATYRLRVSGLVDRPLELSLADIRAMPSRELVFGFECSGNRGPLNGLSSNGRWTGVPLRTVLERAGVQDRAREFVFFGADHGEEEVEFRGRVSTVDQQYGRSLQRDIALSDEPLLAYQLNGDLLTSHQGSPLRLLVPGWYGAPNVKFLSEIHVQEDQYLGKYQARWYRTLKGEMVNGEMKWK
;
A
#
# COMPACT_ATOMS: atom_id res chain seq x y z
N MET A 1 -0.98 49.02 39.24
CA MET A 1 0.05 47.97 39.09
C MET A 1 -0.49 46.92 38.14
N SER A 2 -0.02 46.90 36.89
CA SER A 2 -0.36 45.86 35.92
C SER A 2 0.38 44.58 36.29
N LYS A 3 -0.33 43.46 36.44
CA LYS A 3 0.27 42.12 36.44
C LYS A 3 0.05 41.52 35.06
N GLN A 4 1.06 41.65 34.19
CA GLN A 4 1.18 40.78 33.03
C GLN A 4 1.70 39.42 33.50
N THR A 5 0.82 38.42 33.52
CA THR A 5 1.25 37.02 33.61
C THR A 5 1.67 36.59 32.21
N THR A 6 2.98 36.44 32.04
CA THR A 6 3.65 36.12 30.77
C THR A 6 3.63 34.61 30.50
N ARG A 7 4.05 34.21 29.29
CA ARG A 7 4.30 32.83 28.78
C ARG A 7 5.14 31.89 29.69
N ARG A 8 5.36 32.20 30.97
CA ARG A 8 6.37 31.59 31.86
C ARG A 8 5.83 30.81 33.06
N GLU A 9 4.53 30.82 33.35
CA GLU A 9 3.94 29.76 34.22
C GLU A 9 3.54 28.51 33.42
N VAL A 10 3.86 28.49 32.12
CA VAL A 10 3.57 27.49 31.08
C VAL A 10 4.27 26.11 31.23
N LEU A 11 5.16 25.84 32.19
CA LEU A 11 6.00 24.61 32.15
C LEU A 11 6.16 23.80 33.45
N LYS A 12 5.57 24.18 34.58
CA LYS A 12 6.01 23.69 35.92
C LYS A 12 5.16 22.60 36.59
N GLY A 13 4.58 21.72 35.79
CA GLY A 13 4.43 20.30 36.15
C GLY A 13 5.32 19.37 35.31
N GLY A 14 6.31 19.93 34.61
CA GLY A 14 7.06 19.27 33.55
C GLY A 14 8.16 18.31 34.03
N VAL A 15 7.91 17.02 33.78
CA VAL A 15 8.85 16.03 33.23
C VAL A 15 7.95 15.13 32.35
N ALA A 16 7.98 15.04 31.03
CA ALA A 16 8.95 15.39 30.01
C ALA A 16 8.19 15.69 28.70
N LEU A 17 8.16 16.94 28.23
CA LEU A 17 7.74 17.26 26.85
C LEU A 17 8.79 18.13 26.15
N ALA A 18 9.43 19.04 26.88
CA ALA A 18 10.51 19.87 26.35
C ALA A 18 11.80 19.10 25.98
N GLY A 19 11.95 17.84 26.43
CA GLY A 19 13.07 16.96 26.05
C GLY A 19 12.74 15.92 24.96
N LEU A 20 11.49 15.78 24.55
CA LEU A 20 11.05 14.69 23.65
C LEU A 20 11.14 15.06 22.16
N GLY A 21 11.13 16.34 21.81
CA GLY A 21 11.52 16.79 20.46
C GLY A 21 12.96 16.41 20.11
N VAL A 22 13.83 16.22 21.11
CA VAL A 22 15.21 15.72 20.96
C VAL A 22 15.25 14.21 20.68
N LEU A 23 14.17 13.47 20.98
CA LEU A 23 14.04 12.02 20.79
C LEU A 23 13.23 11.62 19.55
N GLY A 24 12.78 12.58 18.72
CA GLY A 24 12.14 12.31 17.43
C GLY A 24 10.74 11.70 17.50
N VAL A 25 10.08 11.74 18.66
CA VAL A 25 8.71 11.22 18.83
C VAL A 25 7.70 12.31 18.44
N PRO A 26 6.84 12.10 17.42
CA PRO A 26 5.87 13.11 17.00
C PRO A 26 4.74 13.31 18.01
N GLU A 27 4.10 14.48 18.00
CA GLU A 27 2.96 14.83 18.89
C GLU A 27 1.80 13.83 18.82
N TRP A 28 1.61 13.13 17.70
CA TRP A 28 0.60 12.07 17.54
C TRP A 28 0.90 10.77 18.30
N GLY A 29 2.08 10.64 18.91
CA GLY A 29 2.53 9.45 19.65
C GLY A 29 1.94 9.31 21.04
N PHE A 30 1.10 10.24 21.49
CA PHE A 30 0.49 10.21 22.81
C PHE A 30 -1.03 10.43 22.73
N PRO A 31 -1.85 9.37 22.83
CA PRO A 31 -3.28 9.47 23.03
C PRO A 31 -3.54 9.81 24.50
N ALA A 32 -3.05 10.96 24.97
CA ALA A 32 -3.53 11.50 26.23
C ALA A 32 -4.79 12.29 25.90
N LEU A 33 -5.95 11.74 26.27
CA LEU A 33 -7.19 12.52 26.32
C LEU A 33 -6.87 13.86 27.00
N ALA A 34 -7.18 14.97 26.34
CA ALA A 34 -7.03 16.27 26.96
C ALA A 34 -7.86 16.28 28.25
N GLN A 35 -7.40 17.00 29.27
CA GLN A 35 -8.06 17.03 30.57
C GLN A 35 -9.54 17.49 30.40
N GLY A 36 -10.49 16.57 30.62
CA GLY A 36 -11.92 16.81 30.44
C GLY A 36 -12.57 16.10 29.24
N GLU A 37 -11.83 15.33 28.44
CA GLU A 37 -12.42 14.48 27.40
C GLU A 37 -12.97 13.17 27.98
N THR A 38 -14.10 12.72 27.43
CA THR A 38 -14.78 11.47 27.80
C THR A 38 -14.70 10.52 26.61
N LEU A 39 -14.30 9.27 26.83
CA LEU A 39 -14.38 8.23 25.81
C LEU A 39 -15.85 7.99 25.43
N VAL A 40 -16.18 8.13 24.15
CA VAL A 40 -17.51 7.83 23.62
C VAL A 40 -17.45 6.48 22.92
N GLU A 41 -18.28 5.55 23.36
CA GLU A 41 -18.40 4.23 22.74
C GLU A 41 -19.03 4.30 21.34
N PHE A 42 -18.64 3.38 20.48
CA PHE A 42 -19.29 3.21 19.17
C PHE A 42 -20.69 2.62 19.35
N THR A 43 -21.73 3.44 19.17
CA THR A 43 -23.13 3.01 19.35
C THR A 43 -23.68 2.15 18.20
N ASP A 44 -22.96 2.12 17.07
CA ASP A 44 -23.30 1.42 15.85
C ASP A 44 -22.52 0.10 15.65
N LEU A 45 -21.62 -0.24 16.59
CA LEU A 45 -20.88 -1.49 16.61
C LEU A 45 -21.41 -2.42 17.70
N PRO A 46 -21.50 -3.74 17.44
CA PRO A 46 -21.87 -4.68 18.50
C PRO A 46 -20.72 -4.82 19.51
N ASP A 47 -21.05 -5.10 20.78
CA ASP A 47 -20.07 -5.28 21.86
C ASP A 47 -19.03 -6.36 21.51
N GLU A 48 -19.51 -7.49 21.01
CA GLU A 48 -18.68 -8.60 20.53
C GLU A 48 -18.59 -8.61 19.00
N ILE A 49 -17.35 -8.55 18.48
CA ILE A 49 -17.08 -8.64 17.04
C ILE A 49 -16.21 -9.86 16.79
N VAL A 50 -16.77 -10.86 16.10
CA VAL A 50 -16.00 -11.99 15.60
C VAL A 50 -15.36 -11.58 14.27
N LEU A 51 -14.08 -11.22 14.31
CA LEU A 51 -13.31 -10.99 13.10
C LEU A 51 -12.99 -12.33 12.45
N GLU A 52 -13.67 -12.66 11.35
CA GLU A 52 -13.32 -13.81 10.55
C GLU A 52 -11.90 -13.63 9.98
N ARG A 53 -10.97 -14.43 10.49
CA ARG A 53 -9.56 -14.46 10.04
C ARG A 53 -9.42 -15.60 9.06
N THR A 54 -9.62 -15.32 7.78
CA THR A 54 -9.21 -16.26 6.74
C THR A 54 -7.71 -16.08 6.49
N PRO A 55 -7.01 -17.09 5.93
CA PRO A 55 -5.60 -16.93 5.57
C PRO A 55 -5.38 -15.70 4.69
N ASP A 56 -6.32 -15.47 3.77
CA ASP A 56 -6.23 -14.47 2.71
C ASP A 56 -6.79 -13.10 3.09
N ARG A 57 -7.48 -13.00 4.23
CA ARG A 57 -8.12 -11.76 4.65
C ARG A 57 -7.93 -11.50 6.13
N ARG A 58 -7.41 -10.31 6.44
CA ARG A 58 -7.34 -9.75 7.78
C ARG A 58 -7.99 -8.38 7.77
N ILE A 59 -8.95 -8.18 8.65
CA ILE A 59 -9.51 -6.87 9.01
C ILE A 59 -8.99 -6.48 10.38
N ILE A 60 -8.81 -5.18 10.61
CA ILE A 60 -8.53 -4.65 11.95
C ILE A 60 -9.83 -4.39 12.70
N ASP A 61 -9.81 -4.56 14.02
CA ASP A 61 -10.81 -3.94 14.88
C ASP A 61 -10.46 -2.46 15.03
N VAL A 62 -11.30 -1.58 14.46
CA VAL A 62 -11.05 -0.14 14.52
C VAL A 62 -11.18 0.41 15.95
N ARG A 63 -11.87 -0.30 16.85
CA ARG A 63 -11.98 0.04 18.28
C ARG A 63 -10.67 -0.17 19.02
N GLU A 64 -9.79 -1.04 18.50
CA GLU A 64 -8.48 -1.33 19.06
C GLU A 64 -7.35 -0.47 18.46
N ILE A 65 -7.68 0.57 17.67
CA ILE A 65 -6.69 1.52 17.17
C ILE A 65 -6.32 2.46 18.32
N ASP A 66 -5.12 2.29 18.86
CA ASP A 66 -4.56 3.06 19.97
C ASP A 66 -3.46 4.04 19.55
N GLY A 67 -3.19 4.11 18.24
CA GLY A 67 -2.19 5.02 17.68
C GLY A 67 -2.22 5.04 16.15
N PRO A 68 -1.43 5.94 15.54
CA PRO A 68 -1.47 6.13 14.08
C PRO A 68 -0.67 5.08 13.32
N ILE A 69 0.12 4.24 13.98
CA ILE A 69 0.85 3.14 13.34
C ILE A 69 0.17 1.83 13.71
N THR A 70 -0.44 1.17 12.73
CA THR A 70 -1.02 -0.15 12.91
C THR A 70 0.09 -1.16 13.19
N PRO A 71 0.01 -1.95 14.30
CA PRO A 71 0.96 -3.02 14.57
C PRO A 71 1.08 -3.98 13.39
N ALA A 72 2.29 -4.44 13.07
CA ALA A 72 2.54 -5.27 11.88
C ALA A 72 1.71 -6.57 11.88
N ASN A 73 1.49 -7.17 13.06
CA ASN A 73 0.65 -8.35 13.25
C ASN A 73 -0.87 -8.07 13.18
N LYS A 74 -1.28 -6.80 13.21
CA LYS A 74 -2.67 -6.37 12.99
C LYS A 74 -2.91 -5.86 11.56
N TRP A 75 -1.87 -5.48 10.81
CA TRP A 75 -1.95 -4.95 9.44
C TRP A 75 -3.00 -5.66 8.56
N PHE A 76 -3.97 -4.93 8.02
CA PHE A 76 -5.04 -5.52 7.22
C PHE A 76 -4.49 -6.20 5.94
N THR A 77 -5.15 -7.26 5.48
CA THR A 77 -4.77 -7.91 4.22
C THR A 77 -5.98 -8.43 3.46
N THR A 78 -5.82 -8.52 2.15
CA THR A 78 -6.76 -9.14 1.21
C THR A 78 -5.93 -9.75 0.09
N GLN A 79 -6.09 -11.04 -0.17
CA GLN A 79 -5.44 -11.78 -1.27
C GLN A 79 -6.50 -12.30 -2.24
N HIS A 80 -6.14 -12.33 -3.51
CA HIS A 80 -6.98 -12.95 -4.54
C HIS A 80 -6.55 -14.38 -4.85
N TYR A 81 -5.24 -14.62 -4.89
CA TYR A 81 -4.65 -15.90 -5.25
C TYR A 81 -3.82 -16.52 -4.12
N GLY A 82 -4.22 -16.24 -2.89
CA GLY A 82 -3.57 -16.80 -1.71
C GLY A 82 -2.19 -16.21 -1.40
N HIS A 83 -1.35 -17.05 -0.81
CA HIS A 83 0.00 -16.69 -0.36
C HIS A 83 1.05 -17.55 -1.08
N PRO A 84 1.74 -17.01 -2.09
CA PRO A 84 2.83 -17.73 -2.73
C PRO A 84 3.98 -17.95 -1.76
N VAL A 85 4.65 -19.10 -1.89
CA VAL A 85 5.87 -19.39 -1.13
C VAL A 85 7.05 -18.78 -1.88
N VAL A 86 7.53 -17.62 -1.42
CA VAL A 86 8.67 -16.92 -2.02
C VAL A 86 9.86 -16.96 -1.07
N ASP A 87 10.91 -17.69 -1.46
CA ASP A 87 12.17 -17.72 -0.72
C ASP A 87 12.99 -16.44 -0.98
N ARG A 88 13.36 -15.74 0.10
CA ARG A 88 14.11 -14.48 0.05
C ARG A 88 15.52 -14.65 -0.52
N ALA A 89 16.14 -15.81 -0.32
CA ALA A 89 17.52 -16.05 -0.75
C ALA A 89 17.63 -16.22 -2.27
N THR A 90 16.63 -16.90 -2.85
CA THR A 90 16.56 -17.19 -4.30
C THR A 90 15.70 -16.18 -5.06
N TYR A 91 14.95 -15.33 -4.37
CA TYR A 91 14.11 -14.28 -4.96
C TYR A 91 14.86 -13.43 -6.00
N ARG A 92 14.17 -13.16 -7.11
CA ARG A 92 14.59 -12.22 -8.14
C ARG A 92 13.41 -11.36 -8.59
N LEU A 93 13.63 -10.04 -8.64
CA LEU A 93 12.76 -9.10 -9.32
C LEU A 93 13.20 -8.98 -10.78
N ARG A 94 12.32 -9.33 -11.71
CA ARG A 94 12.57 -9.15 -13.14
C ARG A 94 12.08 -7.78 -13.62
N VAL A 95 12.87 -7.11 -14.44
CA VAL A 95 12.48 -5.87 -15.14
C VAL A 95 12.68 -6.09 -16.62
N SER A 96 11.61 -6.01 -17.40
CA SER A 96 11.58 -6.47 -18.79
C SER A 96 10.77 -5.53 -19.70
N GLY A 97 10.70 -5.86 -21.00
CA GLY A 97 9.94 -5.11 -21.99
C GLY A 97 10.72 -3.94 -22.60
N LEU A 98 10.10 -2.76 -22.66
CA LEU A 98 10.64 -1.53 -23.27
C LEU A 98 11.66 -0.83 -22.38
N VAL A 99 12.77 -1.54 -22.14
CA VAL A 99 13.94 -1.08 -21.41
C VAL A 99 15.20 -1.39 -22.20
N ASP A 100 16.25 -0.59 -22.03
CA ASP A 100 17.54 -0.77 -22.71
C ASP A 100 18.34 -1.93 -22.11
N ARG A 101 18.19 -2.15 -20.80
CA ARG A 101 18.87 -3.17 -20.02
C ARG A 101 17.86 -3.93 -19.15
N PRO A 102 17.35 -5.09 -19.62
CA PRO A 102 16.58 -5.98 -18.77
C PRO A 102 17.36 -6.34 -17.51
N LEU A 103 16.69 -6.34 -16.35
CA LEU A 103 17.33 -6.59 -15.05
C LEU A 103 16.74 -7.83 -14.38
N GLU A 104 17.58 -8.52 -13.61
CA GLU A 104 17.15 -9.57 -12.68
C GLU A 104 17.84 -9.31 -11.32
N LEU A 105 17.13 -8.63 -10.42
CA LEU A 105 17.69 -8.10 -9.18
C LEU A 105 17.37 -9.02 -8.00
N SER A 106 18.38 -9.39 -7.22
CA SER A 106 18.16 -10.07 -5.94
C SER A 106 17.60 -9.10 -4.89
N LEU A 107 17.03 -9.64 -3.80
CA LEU A 107 16.62 -8.80 -2.67
C LEU A 107 17.81 -8.01 -2.08
N ALA A 108 19.02 -8.56 -2.13
CA ALA A 108 20.23 -7.89 -1.68
C ALA A 108 20.58 -6.70 -2.59
N ASP A 109 20.49 -6.86 -3.91
CA ASP A 109 20.75 -5.78 -4.88
C ASP A 109 19.80 -4.61 -4.68
N ILE A 110 18.52 -4.90 -4.39
CA ILE A 110 17.50 -3.89 -4.08
C ILE A 110 17.85 -3.17 -2.78
N ARG A 111 18.14 -3.90 -1.70
CA ARG A 111 18.49 -3.30 -0.40
C ARG A 111 19.81 -2.52 -0.41
N ALA A 112 20.67 -2.76 -1.38
CA ALA A 112 21.90 -2.00 -1.57
C ALA A 112 21.70 -0.64 -2.29
N MET A 113 20.51 -0.40 -2.86
CA MET A 113 20.19 0.90 -3.47
C MET A 113 19.81 1.94 -2.40
N PRO A 114 19.88 3.24 -2.72
CA PRO A 114 19.38 4.29 -1.83
C PRO A 114 17.92 4.02 -1.46
N SER A 115 17.67 3.79 -0.18
CA SER A 115 16.34 3.58 0.37
C SER A 115 15.82 4.84 1.04
N ARG A 116 14.50 4.90 1.21
CA ARG A 116 13.84 5.92 2.02
C ARG A 116 12.75 5.30 2.86
N GLU A 117 12.33 6.06 3.85
CA GLU A 117 11.23 5.71 4.72
C GLU A 117 10.06 6.66 4.49
N LEU A 118 8.86 6.10 4.36
CA LEU A 118 7.62 6.86 4.22
C LEU A 118 6.58 6.35 5.21
N VAL A 119 5.90 7.26 5.90
CA VAL A 119 4.75 6.92 6.76
C VAL A 119 3.48 7.22 5.99
N PHE A 120 2.76 6.18 5.59
CA PHE A 120 1.44 6.31 5.01
C PHE A 120 0.66 5.00 5.10
N GLY A 121 -0.65 5.14 4.96
CA GLY A 121 -1.62 4.08 4.99
C GLY A 121 -2.44 4.07 3.72
N PHE A 122 -3.20 3.01 3.55
CA PHE A 122 -4.15 2.91 2.46
C PHE A 122 -5.34 2.06 2.90
N GLU A 123 -6.46 2.31 2.24
CA GLU A 123 -7.72 1.62 2.46
C GLU A 123 -8.00 0.70 1.27
N CYS A 124 -8.61 -0.45 1.51
CA CYS A 124 -9.12 -1.29 0.42
C CYS A 124 -10.38 -0.66 -0.18
N SER A 125 -10.55 -0.72 -1.50
CA SER A 125 -11.79 -0.27 -2.16
C SER A 125 -13.04 -1.04 -1.73
N GLY A 126 -12.87 -2.25 -1.17
CA GLY A 126 -13.95 -3.06 -0.59
C GLY A 126 -14.18 -2.79 0.89
N ASN A 127 -13.55 -1.77 1.48
CA ASN A 127 -13.80 -1.41 2.86
C ASN A 127 -15.26 -0.96 3.02
N ARG A 128 -15.93 -1.53 4.01
CA ARG A 128 -17.35 -1.33 4.24
C ARG A 128 -17.71 -1.57 5.69
N GLY A 129 -18.83 -0.99 6.08
CA GLY A 129 -19.38 -1.10 7.41
C GLY A 129 -19.77 -2.54 7.78
N PRO A 130 -20.05 -2.77 9.08
CA PRO A 130 -20.03 -1.74 10.13
C PRO A 130 -18.62 -1.39 10.62
N LEU A 131 -17.65 -2.31 10.55
CA LEU A 131 -16.33 -2.13 11.17
C LEU A 131 -15.38 -1.21 10.38
N ASN A 132 -15.49 -1.15 9.05
CA ASN A 132 -14.56 -0.40 8.19
C ASN A 132 -13.07 -0.75 8.43
N GLY A 133 -12.78 -2.01 8.77
CA GLY A 133 -11.46 -2.50 9.18
C GLY A 133 -10.49 -2.89 8.06
N LEU A 134 -10.76 -2.56 6.79
CA LEU A 134 -9.81 -2.77 5.68
C LEU A 134 -8.96 -1.51 5.43
N SER A 135 -8.39 -0.97 6.50
CA SER A 135 -7.49 0.19 6.48
C SER A 135 -6.36 -0.01 7.49
N SER A 136 -5.15 0.43 7.16
CA SER A 136 -4.02 0.45 8.10
C SER A 136 -3.02 1.52 7.67
N ASN A 137 -2.28 2.06 8.64
CA ASN A 137 -1.23 3.06 8.42
C ASN A 137 0.09 2.58 9.03
N GLY A 138 1.19 2.82 8.34
CA GLY A 138 2.48 2.24 8.72
C GLY A 138 3.68 2.95 8.14
N ARG A 139 4.85 2.59 8.68
CA ARG A 139 6.15 3.11 8.27
C ARG A 139 6.80 2.13 7.30
N TRP A 140 6.90 2.49 6.03
CA TRP A 140 7.44 1.65 4.98
C TRP A 140 8.87 2.03 4.65
N THR A 141 9.76 1.05 4.55
CA THR A 141 11.14 1.26 4.07
C THR A 141 11.35 0.50 2.76
N GLY A 142 11.90 1.20 1.77
CA GLY A 142 12.05 0.67 0.42
C GLY A 142 12.90 1.55 -0.48
N VAL A 143 13.04 1.12 -1.73
CA VAL A 143 13.73 1.86 -2.80
C VAL A 143 12.71 2.58 -3.67
N PRO A 144 12.91 3.85 -4.05
CA PRO A 144 12.06 4.50 -5.05
C PRO A 144 12.01 3.68 -6.35
N LEU A 145 10.82 3.45 -6.90
CA LEU A 145 10.65 2.68 -8.14
C LEU A 145 11.50 3.26 -9.28
N ARG A 146 11.52 4.60 -9.39
CA ARG A 146 12.34 5.34 -10.35
C ARG A 146 13.80 4.89 -10.37
N THR A 147 14.42 4.63 -9.22
CA THR A 147 15.83 4.20 -9.13
C THR A 147 16.07 2.87 -9.87
N VAL A 148 15.11 1.94 -9.81
CA VAL A 148 15.19 0.67 -10.53
C VAL A 148 14.95 0.87 -12.03
N LEU A 149 13.96 1.70 -12.39
CA LEU A 149 13.62 2.00 -13.78
C LEU A 149 14.74 2.77 -14.52
N GLU A 150 15.39 3.72 -13.85
CA GLU A 150 16.55 4.45 -14.39
C GLU A 150 17.74 3.52 -14.66
N ARG A 151 17.98 2.53 -13.79
CA ARG A 151 18.99 1.49 -14.04
C ARG A 151 18.64 0.65 -15.26
N ALA A 152 17.36 0.30 -15.44
CA ALA A 152 16.91 -0.47 -16.59
C ALA A 152 16.98 0.33 -17.91
N GLY A 153 16.90 1.66 -17.86
CA GLY A 153 16.90 2.53 -19.04
C GLY A 153 15.57 2.42 -19.79
N VAL A 154 14.52 3.03 -19.24
CA VAL A 154 13.17 3.01 -19.84
C VAL A 154 13.16 3.72 -21.19
N GLN A 155 12.68 3.04 -22.24
CA GLN A 155 12.60 3.62 -23.58
C GLN A 155 11.50 4.69 -23.69
N ASP A 156 11.66 5.62 -24.64
CA ASP A 156 10.74 6.75 -24.81
C ASP A 156 9.30 6.35 -25.14
N ARG A 157 9.13 5.26 -25.88
CA ARG A 157 7.80 4.75 -26.27
C ARG A 157 7.06 4.01 -25.16
N ALA A 158 7.69 3.76 -24.01
CA ALA A 158 7.03 3.10 -22.88
C ALA A 158 5.92 3.98 -22.30
N ARG A 159 4.70 3.44 -22.19
CA ARG A 159 3.52 4.17 -21.68
C ARG A 159 2.92 3.53 -20.43
N GLU A 160 3.04 2.22 -20.31
CA GLU A 160 2.42 1.41 -19.26
C GLU A 160 3.47 0.56 -18.55
N PHE A 161 3.42 0.56 -17.22
CA PHE A 161 4.34 -0.18 -16.36
C PHE A 161 3.50 -1.19 -15.58
N VAL A 162 3.65 -2.46 -15.92
CA VAL A 162 2.86 -3.56 -15.35
C VAL A 162 3.65 -4.22 -14.24
N PHE A 163 2.99 -4.43 -13.11
CA PHE A 163 3.56 -5.03 -11.91
C PHE A 163 2.83 -6.34 -11.65
N PHE A 164 3.54 -7.44 -11.74
CA PHE A 164 3.02 -8.77 -11.47
C PHE A 164 3.47 -9.26 -10.10
N GLY A 165 2.52 -9.81 -9.34
CA GLY A 165 2.80 -10.57 -8.14
C GLY A 165 3.20 -12.01 -8.48
N ALA A 166 3.89 -12.67 -7.56
CA ALA A 166 4.12 -14.12 -7.64
C ALA A 166 2.84 -14.94 -7.37
N ASP A 167 1.76 -14.31 -6.91
CA ASP A 167 0.48 -14.95 -6.67
C ASP A 167 -0.34 -15.07 -7.98
N HIS A 168 -0.87 -16.26 -8.23
CA HIS A 168 -1.60 -16.61 -9.45
C HIS A 168 -2.62 -17.73 -9.19
N GLY A 169 -3.61 -17.85 -10.06
CA GLY A 169 -4.59 -18.91 -9.97
C GLY A 169 -5.36 -19.12 -11.26
N GLU A 170 -6.08 -20.24 -11.32
CA GLU A 170 -6.94 -20.56 -12.45
C GLU A 170 -8.14 -19.61 -12.51
N GLU A 171 -8.36 -19.04 -13.69
CA GLU A 171 -9.45 -18.12 -13.98
C GLU A 171 -10.19 -18.57 -15.24
N GLU A 172 -11.51 -18.50 -15.20
CA GLU A 172 -12.36 -18.74 -16.36
C GLU A 172 -12.53 -17.45 -17.16
N VAL A 173 -12.16 -17.50 -18.44
CA VAL A 173 -12.36 -16.42 -19.40
C VAL A 173 -13.42 -16.86 -20.39
N GLU A 174 -14.56 -16.18 -20.39
CA GLU A 174 -15.60 -16.38 -21.37
C GLU A 174 -15.44 -15.39 -22.54
N PHE A 175 -15.48 -15.91 -23.76
CA PHE A 175 -15.63 -15.12 -24.97
C PHE A 175 -16.65 -15.77 -25.91
N ARG A 176 -17.78 -15.06 -26.13
CA ARG A 176 -18.88 -15.49 -27.01
C ARG A 176 -19.40 -16.90 -26.65
N GLY A 177 -19.67 -17.16 -25.38
CA GLY A 177 -20.18 -18.45 -24.90
C GLY A 177 -19.14 -19.58 -24.86
N ARG A 178 -17.87 -19.31 -25.17
CA ARG A 178 -16.77 -20.27 -24.99
C ARG A 178 -15.99 -19.90 -23.75
N VAL A 179 -15.96 -20.80 -22.78
CA VAL A 179 -15.16 -20.68 -21.56
C VAL A 179 -13.79 -21.31 -21.80
N SER A 180 -12.73 -20.64 -21.39
CA SER A 180 -11.36 -21.16 -21.38
C SER A 180 -10.72 -20.86 -20.04
N THR A 181 -10.05 -21.85 -19.46
CA THR A 181 -9.30 -21.69 -18.22
C THR A 181 -7.91 -21.20 -18.53
N VAL A 182 -7.47 -20.17 -17.82
CA VAL A 182 -6.10 -19.63 -17.89
C VAL A 182 -5.51 -19.53 -16.50
N ASP A 183 -4.22 -19.73 -16.39
CA ASP A 183 -3.49 -19.40 -15.17
C ASP A 183 -3.13 -17.91 -15.18
N GLN A 184 -3.73 -17.13 -14.29
CA GLN A 184 -3.61 -15.67 -14.26
C GLN A 184 -2.90 -15.21 -12.98
N GLN A 185 -1.86 -14.40 -13.16
CA GLN A 185 -1.19 -13.70 -12.06
C GLN A 185 -1.97 -12.47 -11.61
N TYR A 186 -1.82 -12.09 -10.34
CA TYR A 186 -2.25 -10.77 -9.89
C TYR A 186 -1.39 -9.70 -10.56
N GLY A 187 -2.03 -8.74 -11.20
CA GLY A 187 -1.35 -7.68 -11.92
C GLY A 187 -2.08 -6.36 -11.82
N ARG A 188 -1.32 -5.27 -11.68
CA ARG A 188 -1.77 -3.88 -11.75
C ARG A 188 -0.75 -3.08 -12.53
N SER A 189 -1.14 -1.90 -13.00
CA SER A 189 -0.23 -1.05 -13.77
C SER A 189 -0.30 0.41 -13.36
N LEU A 190 0.79 1.12 -13.66
CA LEU A 190 0.94 2.57 -13.55
C LEU A 190 1.23 3.16 -14.92
N GLN A 191 0.71 4.36 -15.16
CA GLN A 191 1.08 5.17 -16.31
C GLN A 191 2.49 5.75 -16.14
N ARG A 192 3.13 6.09 -17.25
CA ARG A 192 4.53 6.56 -17.29
C ARG A 192 4.84 7.69 -16.31
N ASP A 193 3.98 8.70 -16.24
CA ASP A 193 4.16 9.87 -15.38
C ASP A 193 4.24 9.49 -13.89
N ILE A 194 3.37 8.58 -13.44
CA ILE A 194 3.37 8.07 -12.07
C ILE A 194 4.50 7.08 -11.84
N ALA A 195 4.72 6.12 -12.75
CA ALA A 195 5.77 5.11 -12.60
C ALA A 195 7.17 5.73 -12.53
N LEU A 196 7.39 6.79 -13.30
CA LEU A 196 8.62 7.58 -13.29
C LEU A 196 8.57 8.73 -12.29
N SER A 197 7.55 8.90 -11.45
CA SER A 197 7.60 9.95 -10.42
C SER A 197 8.48 9.53 -9.24
N ASP A 198 8.68 10.44 -8.30
CA ASP A 198 9.36 10.14 -7.05
C ASP A 198 8.42 9.51 -6.01
N GLU A 199 7.18 9.14 -6.34
CA GLU A 199 6.21 8.66 -5.35
C GLU A 199 6.24 7.14 -5.13
N PRO A 200 6.21 6.27 -6.17
CA PRO A 200 6.12 4.84 -5.95
C PRO A 200 7.38 4.26 -5.28
N LEU A 201 7.15 3.27 -4.41
CA LEU A 201 8.17 2.66 -3.57
C LEU A 201 8.14 1.14 -3.74
N LEU A 202 9.30 0.53 -3.88
CA LEU A 202 9.49 -0.91 -3.75
C LEU A 202 9.89 -1.22 -2.32
N ALA A 203 8.92 -1.62 -1.49
CA ALA A 203 9.09 -1.76 -0.05
C ALA A 203 9.40 -3.21 0.35
N TYR A 204 10.34 -3.36 1.29
CA TYR A 204 10.77 -4.64 1.86
C TYR A 204 10.71 -4.67 3.41
N GLN A 205 10.35 -3.55 4.05
CA GLN A 205 10.07 -3.47 5.48
C GLN A 205 8.78 -2.68 5.77
N LEU A 206 8.13 -3.06 6.87
CA LEU A 206 7.01 -2.36 7.49
C LEU A 206 7.29 -2.24 9.00
N ASN A 207 7.23 -1.02 9.53
CA ASN A 207 7.46 -0.69 10.93
C ASN A 207 8.83 -1.17 11.45
N GLY A 208 9.85 -1.16 10.59
CA GLY A 208 11.23 -1.59 10.92
C GLY A 208 11.49 -3.09 10.69
N ASP A 209 10.44 -3.91 10.63
CA ASP A 209 10.56 -5.36 10.41
C ASP A 209 10.45 -5.72 8.94
N LEU A 210 11.06 -6.83 8.55
CA LEU A 210 10.88 -7.40 7.21
C LEU A 210 9.41 -7.77 6.97
N LEU A 211 8.93 -7.54 5.75
CA LEU A 211 7.54 -7.88 5.40
C LEU A 211 7.22 -9.34 5.71
N THR A 212 6.06 -9.61 6.27
CA THR A 212 5.51 -10.97 6.38
C THR A 212 4.84 -11.41 5.08
N SER A 213 4.45 -12.69 4.98
CA SER A 213 3.65 -13.15 3.83
C SER A 213 2.33 -12.37 3.70
N HIS A 214 1.67 -12.00 4.80
CA HIS A 214 0.46 -11.16 4.76
C HIS A 214 0.68 -9.76 4.20
N GLN A 215 1.90 -9.26 4.27
CA GLN A 215 2.26 -7.92 3.81
C GLN A 215 2.89 -7.94 2.42
N GLY A 216 3.08 -9.11 1.80
CA GLY A 216 3.64 -9.25 0.45
C GLY A 216 5.15 -9.50 0.40
N SER A 217 5.72 -10.18 1.40
CA SER A 217 7.13 -10.59 1.41
C SER A 217 7.59 -11.26 0.09
N PRO A 218 8.81 -11.00 -0.40
CA PRO A 218 9.84 -10.16 0.21
C PRO A 218 9.78 -8.69 -0.18
N LEU A 219 9.03 -8.37 -1.23
CA LEU A 219 8.99 -7.05 -1.85
C LEU A 219 7.57 -6.77 -2.36
N ARG A 220 7.12 -5.53 -2.19
CA ARG A 220 5.85 -5.08 -2.75
C ARG A 220 6.00 -3.73 -3.42
N LEU A 221 5.13 -3.45 -4.40
CA LEU A 221 4.88 -2.10 -4.86
C LEU A 221 4.00 -1.37 -3.85
N LEU A 222 4.32 -0.10 -3.66
CA LEU A 222 3.55 0.87 -2.90
C LEU A 222 3.40 2.16 -3.69
N VAL A 223 2.18 2.70 -3.72
CA VAL A 223 1.84 3.95 -4.41
C VAL A 223 1.07 4.84 -3.43
N PRO A 224 1.76 5.77 -2.74
CA PRO A 224 1.12 6.65 -1.77
C PRO A 224 -0.10 7.39 -2.35
N GLY A 225 -1.15 7.53 -1.54
CA GLY A 225 -2.41 8.19 -1.95
C GLY A 225 -3.37 7.30 -2.75
N TRP A 226 -2.98 6.06 -3.08
CA TRP A 226 -3.84 5.11 -3.79
C TRP A 226 -4.45 4.08 -2.82
N TYR A 227 -5.64 3.59 -3.17
CA TYR A 227 -6.31 2.49 -2.48
C TYR A 227 -5.54 1.15 -2.64
N GLY A 228 -5.91 0.14 -1.87
CA GLY A 228 -5.10 -1.07 -1.67
C GLY A 228 -4.70 -1.87 -2.91
N ALA A 229 -5.59 -2.06 -3.89
CA ALA A 229 -5.36 -2.98 -5.02
C ALA A 229 -4.09 -2.67 -5.86
N PRO A 230 -3.84 -1.42 -6.31
CA PRO A 230 -2.60 -1.02 -6.98
C PRO A 230 -1.29 -1.39 -6.28
N ASN A 231 -1.31 -1.61 -4.96
CA ASN A 231 -0.12 -1.89 -4.16
C ASN A 231 0.27 -3.39 -4.23
N VAL A 232 0.75 -3.82 -5.40
CA VAL A 232 1.05 -5.24 -5.73
C VAL A 232 1.98 -5.88 -4.72
N LYS A 233 1.54 -6.99 -4.12
CA LYS A 233 2.29 -7.81 -3.16
C LYS A 233 3.11 -8.88 -3.88
N PHE A 234 4.10 -9.45 -3.20
CA PHE A 234 4.92 -10.54 -3.73
C PHE A 234 5.53 -10.20 -5.10
N LEU A 235 5.92 -8.93 -5.29
CA LEU A 235 6.26 -8.39 -6.59
C LEU A 235 7.36 -9.24 -7.24
N SER A 236 7.09 -9.81 -8.40
CA SER A 236 8.00 -10.72 -9.11
C SER A 236 8.52 -10.11 -10.40
N GLU A 237 7.71 -9.31 -11.09
CA GLU A 237 8.06 -8.72 -12.37
C GLU A 237 7.51 -7.30 -12.54
N ILE A 238 8.33 -6.46 -13.18
CA ILE A 238 7.97 -5.16 -13.73
C ILE A 238 8.13 -5.27 -15.26
N HIS A 239 7.03 -5.29 -15.99
CA HIS A 239 7.02 -5.34 -17.44
C HIS A 239 6.65 -3.98 -18.02
N VAL A 240 7.54 -3.39 -18.80
CA VAL A 240 7.33 -2.07 -19.40
C VAL A 240 6.83 -2.23 -20.84
N GLN A 241 5.68 -1.66 -21.16
CA GLN A 241 5.04 -1.83 -22.47
C GLN A 241 4.41 -0.52 -23.00
N GLU A 242 4.04 -0.53 -24.28
CA GLU A 242 3.41 0.62 -24.94
C GLU A 242 1.87 0.57 -24.80
N ASP A 243 1.28 -0.61 -24.92
CA ASP A 243 -0.16 -0.81 -24.84
C ASP A 243 -0.67 -0.82 -23.39
N GLN A 244 -1.96 -0.51 -23.21
CA GLN A 244 -2.60 -0.58 -21.90
C GLN A 244 -2.62 -2.02 -21.36
N TYR A 245 -2.42 -2.18 -20.06
CA TYR A 245 -2.59 -3.47 -19.42
C TYR A 245 -4.06 -3.77 -19.15
N LEU A 246 -4.59 -4.82 -19.79
CA LEU A 246 -6.01 -5.19 -19.74
C LEU A 246 -6.30 -6.37 -18.80
N GLY A 247 -5.44 -6.60 -17.80
CA GLY A 247 -5.65 -7.66 -16.81
C GLY A 247 -6.95 -7.49 -16.01
N LYS A 248 -7.48 -8.60 -15.49
CA LYS A 248 -8.75 -8.67 -14.73
C LYS A 248 -8.83 -7.57 -13.66
N TYR A 249 -7.81 -7.46 -12.81
CA TYR A 249 -7.77 -6.49 -11.72
C TYR A 249 -7.45 -5.07 -12.14
N GLN A 250 -7.04 -4.82 -13.39
CA GLN A 250 -6.75 -3.47 -13.90
C GLN A 250 -7.91 -2.90 -14.72
N ALA A 251 -8.50 -3.69 -15.61
CA ALA A 251 -9.44 -3.22 -16.63
C ALA A 251 -10.90 -3.66 -16.39
N ARG A 252 -11.14 -4.73 -15.64
CA ARG A 252 -12.50 -5.24 -15.38
C ARG A 252 -12.95 -4.97 -13.95
N TRP A 253 -12.13 -5.34 -12.98
CA TRP A 253 -12.39 -5.13 -11.57
C TRP A 253 -11.80 -3.80 -11.10
N TYR A 254 -12.28 -3.31 -9.96
CA TYR A 254 -11.89 -2.00 -9.40
C TYR A 254 -12.09 -0.84 -10.37
N ARG A 255 -13.15 -0.92 -11.18
CA ARG A 255 -13.59 0.12 -12.12
C ARG A 255 -15.07 0.39 -11.87
N THR A 256 -15.46 1.63 -12.15
CA THR A 256 -16.86 2.04 -12.24
C THR A 256 -17.00 2.95 -13.46
N LEU A 257 -18.23 3.16 -13.93
CA LEU A 257 -18.50 4.06 -15.04
C LEU A 257 -18.30 5.50 -14.60
N LYS A 258 -17.59 6.28 -15.43
CA LYS A 258 -17.48 7.72 -15.28
C LYS A 258 -18.44 8.39 -16.25
N GLY A 259 -19.38 9.15 -15.71
CA GLY A 259 -20.19 10.09 -16.49
C GLY A 259 -19.36 11.33 -16.85
N GLU A 260 -19.33 11.69 -18.13
CA GLU A 260 -18.64 12.88 -18.63
C GLU A 260 -19.47 13.56 -19.72
N MET A 261 -19.58 14.88 -19.65
CA MET A 261 -20.22 15.66 -20.71
C MET A 261 -19.32 15.69 -21.94
N VAL A 262 -19.76 15.09 -23.04
CA VAL A 262 -19.06 15.07 -24.32
C VAL A 262 -19.95 15.70 -25.37
N ASN A 263 -19.54 16.86 -25.89
CA ASN A 263 -20.31 17.65 -26.87
C ASN A 263 -21.74 17.99 -26.41
N GLY A 264 -21.92 18.29 -25.12
CA GLY A 264 -23.23 18.66 -24.56
C GLY A 264 -24.11 17.48 -24.15
N GLU A 265 -23.64 16.24 -24.29
CA GLU A 265 -24.37 15.04 -23.88
C GLU A 265 -23.62 14.28 -22.77
N MET A 266 -24.35 13.76 -21.78
CA MET A 266 -23.76 12.89 -20.77
C MET A 266 -23.40 11.54 -21.40
N LYS A 267 -22.11 11.18 -21.41
CA LYS A 267 -21.62 9.88 -21.86
C LYS A 267 -20.95 9.14 -20.71
N TRP A 268 -21.25 7.85 -20.60
CA TRP A 268 -20.67 6.96 -19.60
C TRP A 268 -19.55 6.16 -20.25
N LYS A 269 -18.34 6.25 -19.70
CA LYS A 269 -17.14 5.54 -20.17
C LYS A 269 -16.36 4.92 -19.02
#